data_AF-A0A9J6FKQ5-F1
#
_entry.id   AF-A0A9J6FKQ5-F1
#
_cell.length_a   1.000
_cell.length_b   1.000
_cell.length_c   1.000
_cell.angle_alpha   90.00
_cell.angle_beta   90.00
_cell.angle_gamma   90.00
#
_symmetry.space_group_name_H-M   'P 1'
#
loop_
_entity.id
_entity.type
_entity.pdbx_description
1 polymer ?
#
loop_
_entity_poly.entity_id
_entity_poly.type
_entity_poly.pdbx_seq_one_letter_code
_entity_poly.pdbx_strand_id
1 'polypeptide(L)' 'MYLRIGPKIALSPYMGPPNREMDIDISEAEVRLAIRKLRSNSNPGLDHISNLALRNHDDFLITSITAFLNTCWRTG' A
#
# COMPACT_ATOMS: atom_id res chain seq x y z
N MET A 1 -11.82 -5.16 26.68
CA MET A 1 -10.80 -4.69 25.73
C MET A 1 -9.45 -4.91 26.38
N TYR A 2 -8.69 -5.93 25.94
CA TYR A 2 -7.41 -6.27 26.57
C TYR A 2 -6.26 -5.58 25.81
N LEU A 3 -5.68 -4.55 26.40
CA LEU A 3 -4.41 -3.98 25.95
C LEU A 3 -3.29 -4.77 26.62
N ARG A 4 -2.59 -5.60 25.85
CA ARG A 4 -1.47 -6.41 26.34
C ARG A 4 -0.22 -5.52 26.40
N ILE A 5 0.06 -4.97 27.57
CA ILE A 5 1.28 -4.17 27.81
C ILE A 5 2.40 -5.14 28.23
N GLY A 6 3.00 -5.81 27.24
CA GLY A 6 4.19 -6.62 27.44
C GLY A 6 5.47 -5.78 27.33
N PRO A 7 6.61 -6.23 27.86
CA PRO A 7 7.88 -5.56 27.64
C PRO A 7 8.15 -5.46 26.13
N LYS A 8 8.54 -4.27 25.65
CA LYS A 8 9.01 -4.08 24.26
C LYS A 8 10.34 -4.82 24.11
N ILE A 9 10.30 -6.06 23.63
CA ILE A 9 11.50 -6.80 23.27
C ILE A 9 12.02 -6.19 21.97
N ALA A 10 13.26 -5.69 21.98
CA ALA A 10 13.93 -5.27 20.76
C ALA A 10 14.10 -6.50 19.85
N LEU A 11 13.52 -6.45 18.65
CA LEU A 11 13.71 -7.50 17.66
C LEU A 11 15.16 -7.47 17.18
N SER A 12 15.76 -8.65 16.97
CA SER A 12 17.09 -8.75 16.37
C SER A 12 17.07 -8.11 14.97
N PRO A 13 18.15 -7.39 14.58
CA PRO A 13 18.25 -6.83 13.25
C PRO A 13 18.18 -7.93 12.18
N TYR A 14 17.58 -7.60 11.04
CA TYR A 14 17.49 -8.53 9.91
C TYR A 14 18.90 -8.95 9.46
N MET A 15 19.12 -10.26 9.37
CA MET A 15 20.41 -10.87 9.01
C MET A 15 20.37 -11.59 7.65
N GLY A 16 19.24 -11.52 6.93
CA GLY A 16 19.13 -12.13 5.60
C GLY A 16 19.81 -11.29 4.51
N PRO A 17 19.86 -11.80 3.28
CA PRO A 17 20.39 -11.05 2.13
C PRO A 17 19.52 -9.82 1.85
N PRO A 18 20.11 -8.70 1.36
CA PRO A 18 19.35 -7.51 0.99
C PRO A 18 18.36 -7.85 -0.13
N ASN A 19 17.12 -7.38 -0.02
CA ASN A 19 16.09 -7.61 -1.02
C ASN A 19 15.81 -6.33 -1.81
N ARG A 20 16.71 -6.04 -2.76
CA ARG A 20 16.65 -4.82 -3.58
C ARG A 20 15.32 -4.65 -4.31
N GLU A 21 14.64 -5.73 -4.69
CA GLU A 21 13.34 -5.64 -5.39
C GLU A 21 12.22 -5.16 -4.46
N MET A 22 12.32 -5.43 -3.15
CA MET A 22 11.37 -4.92 -2.17
C MET A 22 11.76 -3.55 -1.63
N ASP A 23 13.06 -3.26 -1.55
CA ASP A 23 13.57 -2.02 -0.98
C ASP A 23 13.39 -0.80 -1.92
N ILE A 24 13.05 -1.03 -3.19
CA ILE A 24 12.78 0.05 -4.15
C ILE A 24 11.40 0.67 -3.95
N ASP A 25 11.25 1.91 -4.43
CA ASP A 25 9.96 2.58 -4.44
C ASP A 25 8.96 1.90 -5.39
N ILE A 26 7.69 1.94 -4.99
CA ILE A 26 6.55 1.51 -5.79
C ILE A 26 6.42 2.46 -6.99
N SER A 27 6.39 1.91 -8.19
CA SER A 27 6.21 2.66 -9.43
C SER A 27 4.74 2.90 -9.75
N GLU A 28 4.44 3.96 -10.50
CA GLU A 28 3.07 4.22 -10.99
C GLU A 28 2.56 3.08 -11.89
N ALA A 29 3.44 2.43 -12.64
CA ALA A 29 3.07 1.31 -13.51
C ALA A 29 2.51 0.12 -12.70
N GLU A 30 3.12 -0.18 -11.56
CA GLU A 30 2.63 -1.20 -10.63
C GLU A 30 1.28 -0.81 -10.04
N VAL A 31 1.11 0.45 -9.64
CA VAL A 31 -0.17 0.95 -9.12
C VAL A 31 -1.27 0.87 -10.19
N ARG A 32 -0.99 1.25 -11.44
CA ARG A 32 -1.94 1.11 -12.56
C ARG A 32 -2.31 -0.36 -12.79
N LEU A 33 -1.33 -1.27 -12.78
CA LEU A 33 -1.57 -2.70 -12.94
C LEU A 33 -2.42 -3.26 -11.79
N ALA A 34 -2.16 -2.85 -10.55
CA ALA A 34 -2.93 -3.25 -9.39
C ALA A 34 -4.39 -2.76 -9.48
N ILE A 35 -4.60 -1.50 -9.82
CA ILE A 35 -5.95 -0.92 -10.00
C ILE A 35 -6.73 -1.64 -11.09
N ARG A 36 -6.08 -1.99 -12.22
CA ARG A 36 -6.72 -2.75 -13.30
C ARG A 36 -7.19 -4.14 -12.86
N LYS A 37 -6.50 -4.76 -11.91
CA LYS A 37 -6.86 -6.08 -11.34
C LYS A 37 -8.02 -5.99 -10.34
N LEU A 38 -8.41 -4.80 -9.88
CA LEU A 38 -9.54 -4.64 -8.96
C LEU A 38 -10.85 -5.08 -9.62
N ARG A 39 -11.65 -5.84 -8.88
CA ARG A 39 -13.00 -6.21 -9.31
C ARG A 39 -13.91 -4.98 -9.16
N SER A 40 -14.45 -4.48 -10.28
CA SER A 40 -15.28 -3.26 -10.31
C SER A 40 -16.60 -3.40 -9.54
N ASN A 41 -17.11 -4.63 -9.39
CA ASN A 41 -18.44 -4.91 -8.85
C ASN A 41 -18.39 -5.34 -7.37
N SER A 42 -17.33 -5.01 -6.64
CA SER A 42 -17.27 -5.22 -5.20
C SER A 42 -17.95 -4.08 -4.47
N ASN A 43 -18.53 -4.37 -3.31
CA ASN A 43 -19.05 -3.34 -2.43
C ASN A 43 -17.89 -2.41 -2.00
N PRO A 44 -18.12 -1.08 -1.97
CA PRO A 44 -17.18 -0.12 -1.41
C PRO A 44 -16.79 -0.46 0.02
N GLY A 45 -15.59 -0.05 0.42
CA GLY A 45 -15.13 -0.14 1.80
C GLY A 45 -15.83 0.88 2.72
N LEU A 46 -15.28 1.05 3.93
CA LEU A 46 -15.72 2.08 4.88
C LEU A 46 -15.51 3.51 4.37
N ASP A 47 -14.63 3.67 3.38
CA ASP A 47 -14.37 4.92 2.67
C ASP A 47 -15.48 5.26 1.65
N HIS A 48 -16.41 4.35 1.40
CA HIS A 48 -17.48 4.48 0.40
C HIS A 48 -16.97 4.72 -1.03
N ILE A 49 -15.69 4.45 -1.31
CA ILE A 49 -15.10 4.57 -2.64
C ILE A 49 -15.22 3.21 -3.34
N SER A 50 -15.84 3.18 -4.52
CA SER A 50 -15.96 1.96 -5.31
C SER A 50 -14.68 1.68 -6.10
N ASN A 51 -14.39 0.40 -6.33
CA ASN A 51 -13.32 0.00 -7.24
C ASN A 51 -13.53 0.49 -8.67
N LEU A 52 -14.79 0.68 -9.08
CA LEU A 52 -15.12 1.28 -10.37
C LEU A 52 -14.64 2.74 -10.45
N ALA A 53 -14.83 3.52 -9.37
CA ALA A 53 -14.33 4.89 -9.31
C ALA A 53 -12.81 4.92 -9.47
N LEU A 54 -12.08 4.09 -8.72
CA LEU A 54 -10.62 3.97 -8.82
C LEU A 54 -10.15 3.59 -10.24
N ARG A 55 -10.88 2.73 -10.95
CA ARG A 55 -10.53 2.30 -12.31
C ARG A 55 -10.77 3.37 -13.38
N ASN A 56 -11.71 4.28 -13.16
CA ASN A 56 -12.10 5.31 -14.13
C ASN A 56 -11.40 6.66 -13.88
N HIS A 57 -10.49 6.73 -12.90
CA HIS A 57 -9.84 7.98 -12.54
C HIS A 57 -8.70 8.38 -13.47
N ASP A 58 -8.38 9.67 -13.40
CA ASP A 58 -7.32 10.34 -14.14
C ASP A 58 -5.93 10.01 -13.60
N ASP A 59 -4.91 10.20 -14.44
CA ASP A 59 -3.51 9.89 -14.15
C ASP A 59 -2.98 10.64 -12.92
N PHE A 60 -3.51 11.83 -12.63
CA PHE A 60 -3.18 12.60 -11.42
C PHE A 60 -3.45 11.82 -10.12
N LEU A 61 -4.51 11.03 -10.09
CA LEU A 61 -4.86 10.21 -8.92
C LEU A 61 -3.88 9.06 -8.73
N ILE A 62 -3.38 8.47 -9.83
CA ILE A 62 -2.34 7.44 -9.79
C ILE A 62 -1.07 7.99 -9.16
N THR A 63 -0.61 9.17 -9.58
CA THR A 63 0.56 9.83 -9.01
C THR A 63 0.38 10.08 -7.51
N SER A 64 -0.80 10.57 -7.11
CA SER A 64 -1.11 10.85 -5.71
C SER A 64 -1.12 9.59 -4.84
N ILE A 65 -1.76 8.51 -5.31
CA ILE A 65 -1.76 7.21 -4.61
C ILE A 65 -0.33 6.66 -4.50
N THR A 66 0.44 6.72 -5.58
CA THR A 66 1.81 6.22 -5.61
C THR A 66 2.70 6.96 -4.60
N ALA A 67 2.57 8.28 -4.51
CA ALA A 67 3.29 9.09 -3.52
C ALA A 67 2.88 8.73 -2.08
N PHE A 68 1.58 8.54 -1.83
CA PHE A 68 1.08 8.14 -0.52
C PHE A 68 1.61 6.76 -0.10
N LEU A 69 1.52 5.76 -0.99
CA LEU A 69 2.01 4.41 -0.73
C LEU A 69 3.51 4.40 -0.42
N ASN A 70 4.32 5.14 -1.19
CA ASN A 70 5.75 5.25 -0.93
C ASN A 70 6.07 6.01 0.36
N THR A 71 5.24 6.96 0.77
CA THR A 71 5.39 7.63 2.06
C THR A 71 5.23 6.61 3.18
N CYS A 72 4.14 5.84 3.19
CA CYS A 72 3.92 4.78 4.17
C CYS A 72 5.02 3.71 4.13
N TRP A 73 5.48 3.33 2.93
CA TRP A 73 6.54 2.34 2.77
C TRP A 73 7.86 2.78 3.43
N ARG A 74 8.24 4.04 3.25
CA ARG A 74 9.49 4.59 3.80
C ARG A 74 9.43 4.90 5.29
N THR A 75 8.24 5.25 5.81
CA THR A 75 8.09 5.64 7.22
C THR A 75 7.83 4.47 8.16
N GLY A 76 7.37 3.33 7.63
CA GLY A 76 6.85 2.22 8.44
C GLY A 76 5.60 2.62 9.21
#